data_AF-A0A4Y9XXV7-F1
#
_entry.id   AF-A0A4Y9XXV7-F1
#
_cell.length_a   1.000
_cell.length_b   1.000
_cell.length_c   1.000
_cell.angle_alpha   90.00
_cell.angle_beta   90.00
_cell.angle_gamma   90.00
#
_symmetry.space_group_name_H-M   'P 1'
#
loop_
_entity.id
_entity.type
_entity.pdbx_description
1 polymer ?
#
loop_
_entity_poly.entity_id
_entity_poly.type
_entity_poly.pdbx_seq_one_letter_code
_entity_poly.pdbx_strand_id
1 'polypeptide(L)'
;MADFDLTKTIIPYLDRHLAFPLLTHLADTELFKGTDVQTAQYELAKGTNMVDYAVNLFEQLNPDTEIPEEFAAKREKAVSTNEQLQQEAQAVLDVIENPDVAQALRQDKNQNLQYLKDNYNLTLEQITALYNFGQFQYTYGNYSGAADYLYHFRVLSTDNDLNTSAHWGKLASDILTGKWEVALEELNTLRDSIDARAASAPLLAGGSPNESLASLHSRTWLIHWSLFVYFNHPSGRTMLLDTFPRAPPVLARKTQQAAPGAAPISARVRHAIREVVKIVQMEEYQYSDPITRFLK
;
A
#
# COMPACT_ATOMS: atom_id res chain seq x y z
N MET A 1 -17.36 -23.03 -0.32
CA MET A 1 -15.99 -22.50 -0.06
C MET A 1 -15.88 -21.06 -0.55
N ALA A 2 -16.40 -20.73 -1.75
CA ALA A 2 -16.53 -19.36 -2.23
C ALA A 2 -17.49 -18.47 -1.40
N ASP A 3 -18.37 -19.06 -0.57
CA ASP A 3 -19.37 -18.32 0.23
C ASP A 3 -18.74 -17.41 1.30
N PHE A 4 -17.48 -17.68 1.68
CA PHE A 4 -16.71 -16.86 2.62
C PHE A 4 -15.56 -16.12 1.94
N ASP A 5 -15.58 -16.00 0.61
CA ASP A 5 -14.63 -15.14 -0.10
C ASP A 5 -14.84 -13.67 0.30
N LEU A 6 -13.77 -13.06 0.81
CA LEU A 6 -13.76 -11.65 1.22
C LEU A 6 -13.13 -10.74 0.16
N THR A 7 -12.71 -11.28 -0.98
CA THR A 7 -11.97 -10.51 -2.00
C THR A 7 -12.79 -9.32 -2.50
N LYS A 8 -14.09 -9.51 -2.75
CA LYS A 8 -15.00 -8.42 -3.14
C LYS A 8 -15.16 -7.32 -2.07
N THR A 9 -15.05 -7.69 -0.80
CA THR A 9 -15.15 -6.77 0.33
C THR A 9 -13.84 -6.02 0.56
N ILE A 10 -12.70 -6.68 0.32
CA ILE A 10 -11.37 -6.11 0.58
C ILE A 10 -10.91 -5.20 -0.56
N ILE A 11 -11.11 -5.60 -1.82
CA ILE A 11 -10.64 -4.85 -3.02
C ILE A 11 -11.00 -3.35 -2.99
N PRO A 12 -12.21 -2.91 -2.60
CA PRO A 12 -12.56 -1.49 -2.52
C PRO A 12 -11.68 -0.65 -1.58
N TYR A 13 -10.98 -1.28 -0.64
CA TYR A 13 -10.08 -0.64 0.30
C TYR A 13 -8.60 -0.77 -0.10
N LEU A 14 -8.31 -1.32 -1.28
CA LEU A 14 -6.97 -1.52 -1.79
C LEU A 14 -6.70 -0.63 -3.00
N ASP A 15 -5.42 -0.34 -3.22
CA ASP A 15 -4.97 0.19 -4.50
C ASP A 15 -5.14 -0.85 -5.62
N ARG A 16 -5.29 -0.34 -6.85
CA ARG A 16 -5.41 -1.15 -8.07
C ARG A 16 -4.30 -2.19 -8.19
N HIS A 17 -3.05 -1.85 -7.89
CA HIS A 17 -1.95 -2.81 -8.03
C HIS A 17 -1.94 -3.85 -6.92
N LEU A 18 -2.38 -3.51 -5.70
CA LEU A 18 -2.49 -4.44 -4.57
C LEU A 18 -3.60 -5.49 -4.76
N ALA A 19 -4.51 -5.28 -5.71
CA ALA A 19 -5.52 -6.27 -6.06
C ALA A 19 -4.97 -7.40 -6.97
N PHE A 20 -3.88 -7.19 -7.73
CA PHE A 20 -3.34 -8.23 -8.62
C PHE A 20 -2.87 -9.50 -7.86
N PRO A 21 -2.12 -9.40 -6.75
CA PRO A 21 -1.75 -10.58 -5.97
C PRO A 21 -2.95 -11.37 -5.45
N LEU A 22 -4.03 -10.68 -5.07
CA LEU A 22 -5.27 -11.33 -4.62
C LEU A 22 -5.96 -12.08 -5.77
N LEU A 23 -6.08 -11.45 -6.94
CA LEU A 23 -6.66 -12.09 -8.12
C LEU A 23 -5.80 -13.28 -8.61
N THR A 24 -4.48 -13.17 -8.52
CA THR A 24 -3.56 -14.27 -8.83
C THR A 24 -3.79 -15.45 -7.89
N HIS A 25 -3.92 -15.19 -6.59
CA HIS A 25 -4.27 -16.23 -5.62
C HIS A 25 -5.65 -16.86 -5.88
N LEU A 26 -6.64 -16.07 -6.32
CA LEU A 26 -7.95 -16.59 -6.71
C LEU A 26 -7.88 -17.48 -7.96
N ALA A 27 -6.97 -17.18 -8.90
CA ALA A 27 -6.72 -18.04 -10.05
C ALA A 27 -6.10 -19.38 -9.60
N ASP A 28 -5.09 -19.35 -8.73
CA ASP A 28 -4.38 -20.54 -8.24
C ASP A 28 -5.26 -21.46 -7.37
N THR A 29 -6.22 -20.87 -6.64
CA THR A 29 -7.14 -21.63 -5.77
C THR A 29 -8.29 -22.28 -6.53
N GLU A 30 -8.47 -21.96 -7.82
CA GLU A 30 -9.52 -22.48 -8.70
C GLU A 30 -10.94 -22.39 -8.10
N LEU A 31 -11.17 -21.43 -7.19
CA LEU A 31 -12.46 -21.23 -6.52
C LEU A 31 -13.52 -20.63 -7.45
N PHE A 32 -13.05 -19.89 -8.47
CA PHE A 32 -13.87 -19.26 -9.49
C PHE A 32 -13.45 -19.77 -10.88
N LYS A 33 -14.29 -19.56 -11.89
CA LYS A 33 -13.91 -19.90 -13.27
C LYS A 33 -12.69 -19.07 -13.67
N GLY A 34 -11.65 -19.73 -14.18
CA GLY A 34 -10.42 -19.06 -14.60
C GLY A 34 -10.67 -17.91 -15.58
N THR A 35 -11.64 -18.05 -16.48
CA THR A 35 -12.08 -17.00 -17.41
C THR A 35 -12.57 -15.74 -16.71
N ASP A 36 -13.30 -15.87 -15.61
CA ASP A 36 -13.89 -14.74 -14.89
C ASP A 36 -12.78 -14.00 -14.11
N VAL A 37 -11.83 -14.73 -13.53
CA VAL A 37 -10.67 -14.15 -12.84
C VAL A 37 -9.73 -13.46 -13.82
N GLN A 38 -9.45 -14.07 -14.97
CA GLN A 38 -8.64 -13.46 -16.04
C GLN A 38 -9.30 -12.20 -16.60
N THR A 39 -10.62 -12.21 -16.78
CA THR A 39 -11.38 -11.01 -17.19
C THR A 39 -11.25 -9.89 -16.14
N ALA A 40 -11.34 -10.23 -14.86
CA ALA A 40 -11.14 -9.26 -13.78
C ALA A 40 -9.71 -8.70 -13.75
N GLN A 41 -8.69 -9.54 -13.95
CA GLN A 41 -7.29 -9.10 -14.07
C GLN A 41 -7.10 -8.18 -15.27
N TYR A 42 -7.71 -8.49 -16.40
CA TYR A 42 -7.63 -7.68 -17.62
C TYR A 42 -8.27 -6.30 -17.43
N GLU A 43 -9.49 -6.21 -16.88
CA GLU A 43 -10.15 -4.94 -16.59
C GLU A 43 -9.35 -4.08 -15.60
N LEU A 44 -8.71 -4.72 -14.62
CA LEU A 44 -7.82 -4.05 -13.68
C LEU A 44 -6.55 -3.52 -14.38
N ALA A 45 -5.91 -4.35 -15.21
CA ALA A 45 -4.70 -4.01 -15.96
C ALA A 45 -4.93 -2.90 -16.99
N LYS A 46 -6.11 -2.88 -17.63
CA LYS A 46 -6.51 -1.85 -18.60
C LYS A 46 -6.48 -0.44 -18.00
N GLY A 47 -6.77 -0.32 -16.71
CA GLY A 47 -6.68 0.95 -15.98
C GLY A 47 -5.27 1.37 -15.59
N THR A 48 -4.25 0.54 -15.78
CA THR A 48 -2.84 0.83 -15.44
C THR A 48 -2.03 1.18 -16.69
N ASN A 49 -0.77 1.56 -16.50
CA ASN A 49 0.19 1.75 -17.58
C ASN A 49 1.04 0.49 -17.86
N MET A 50 0.71 -0.65 -17.24
CA MET A 50 1.30 -1.97 -17.55
C MET A 50 0.73 -2.53 -18.86
N VAL A 51 1.00 -1.85 -19.98
CA VAL A 51 0.39 -2.16 -21.28
C VAL A 51 0.72 -3.58 -21.74
N ASP A 52 1.99 -4.00 -21.62
CA ASP A 52 2.42 -5.33 -22.05
C ASP A 52 1.72 -6.44 -21.22
N TYR A 53 1.49 -6.19 -19.93
CA TYR A 53 0.72 -7.12 -19.08
C TYR A 53 -0.76 -7.19 -19.49
N ALA A 54 -1.37 -6.05 -19.82
CA ALA A 54 -2.75 -6.02 -20.31
C ALA A 54 -2.91 -6.71 -21.67
N VAL A 55 -1.93 -6.58 -22.57
CA VAL A 55 -1.90 -7.27 -23.87
C VAL A 55 -1.81 -8.78 -23.67
N ASN A 56 -0.90 -9.27 -22.82
CA ASN A 56 -0.78 -10.70 -22.53
C ASN A 56 -2.11 -11.29 -21.99
N LEU A 57 -2.82 -10.55 -21.13
CA LEU A 57 -4.13 -10.97 -20.64
C LEU A 57 -5.21 -10.95 -21.74
N PHE A 58 -5.15 -9.97 -22.66
CA PHE A 58 -6.07 -9.91 -23.80
C PHE A 58 -5.89 -11.10 -24.74
N GLU A 59 -4.66 -11.46 -25.07
CA GLU A 59 -4.33 -12.62 -25.92
C GLU A 59 -4.82 -13.93 -25.29
N GLN A 60 -4.69 -14.08 -23.98
CA GLN A 60 -5.20 -15.25 -23.26
C GLN A 60 -6.73 -15.35 -23.30
N LEU A 61 -7.43 -14.22 -23.26
CA LEU A 61 -8.89 -14.16 -23.30
C LEU A 61 -9.45 -14.28 -24.72
N ASN A 62 -8.72 -13.80 -25.73
CA ASN A 62 -9.15 -13.76 -27.13
C ASN A 62 -8.04 -14.29 -28.07
N PRO A 63 -7.83 -15.61 -28.14
CA PRO A 63 -6.75 -16.20 -28.94
C PRO A 63 -6.85 -15.92 -30.45
N ASP A 64 -8.06 -15.66 -30.95
CA ASP A 64 -8.36 -15.51 -32.38
C ASP A 64 -8.53 -14.03 -32.82
N THR A 65 -8.36 -13.07 -31.91
CA THR A 65 -8.56 -11.64 -32.19
C THR A 65 -7.22 -10.92 -32.24
N GLU A 66 -6.96 -10.16 -33.31
CA GLU A 66 -5.77 -9.30 -33.37
C GLU A 66 -5.78 -8.24 -32.27
N ILE A 67 -4.60 -7.94 -31.72
CA ILE A 67 -4.44 -6.94 -30.66
C ILE A 67 -4.92 -5.58 -31.18
N PRO A 68 -5.88 -4.93 -30.49
CA PRO A 68 -6.36 -3.61 -30.87
C PRO A 68 -5.22 -2.59 -30.99
N GLU A 69 -5.24 -1.77 -32.04
CA GLU A 69 -4.26 -0.70 -32.29
C GLU A 69 -4.21 0.34 -31.16
N GLU A 70 -5.29 0.45 -30.36
CA GLU A 70 -5.33 1.26 -29.14
C GLU A 70 -4.22 0.91 -28.15
N PHE A 71 -3.81 -0.36 -28.05
CA PHE A 71 -2.72 -0.76 -27.18
C PHE A 71 -1.37 -0.24 -27.66
N ALA A 72 -1.14 -0.21 -28.97
CA ALA A 72 0.09 0.34 -29.55
C ALA A 72 0.20 1.85 -29.28
N ALA A 73 -0.89 2.61 -29.52
CA ALA A 73 -0.94 4.04 -29.22
C ALA A 73 -0.76 4.33 -27.72
N LYS A 74 -1.38 3.52 -26.85
CA LYS A 74 -1.21 3.65 -25.39
C LYS A 74 0.22 3.35 -24.96
N ARG A 75 0.86 2.35 -25.57
CA ARG A 75 2.26 1.99 -25.31
C ARG A 75 3.20 3.14 -25.68
N GLU A 76 3.06 3.69 -26.88
CA GLU A 76 3.86 4.82 -27.35
C GLU A 76 3.70 6.04 -26.44
N LYS A 77 2.46 6.38 -26.07
CA LYS A 77 2.17 7.47 -25.13
C LYS A 77 2.81 7.22 -23.75
N ALA A 78 2.73 6.00 -23.24
CA ALA A 78 3.32 5.65 -21.94
C ALA A 78 4.85 5.78 -21.96
N VAL A 79 5.51 5.30 -23.02
CA VAL A 79 6.96 5.42 -23.20
C VAL A 79 7.38 6.89 -23.31
N SER A 80 6.73 7.66 -24.18
CA SER A 80 7.04 9.09 -24.35
C SER A 80 6.84 9.88 -23.04
N THR A 81 5.77 9.62 -22.30
CA THR A 81 5.53 10.26 -21.00
C THR A 81 6.60 9.86 -19.98
N ASN A 82 7.04 8.60 -19.98
CA ASN A 82 8.10 8.11 -19.11
C ASN A 82 9.42 8.84 -19.36
N GLU A 83 9.82 8.94 -20.63
CA GLU A 83 11.07 9.60 -21.04
C GLU A 83 11.06 11.08 -20.66
N GLN A 84 9.94 11.77 -20.88
CA GLN A 84 9.80 13.18 -20.51
C GLN A 84 9.94 13.37 -18.99
N LEU A 85 9.16 12.62 -18.19
CA LEU A 85 9.19 12.73 -16.73
C LEU A 85 10.54 12.30 -16.16
N GLN A 86 11.22 11.33 -16.77
CA GLN A 86 12.55 10.93 -16.39
C GLN A 86 13.55 12.08 -16.58
N GLN A 87 13.53 12.75 -17.73
CA GLN A 87 14.41 13.90 -17.99
C GLN A 87 14.17 15.04 -17.00
N GLU A 88 12.90 15.33 -16.70
CA GLU A 88 12.52 16.36 -15.72
C GLU A 88 12.98 16.00 -14.29
N ALA A 89 12.85 14.73 -13.90
CA ALA A 89 13.25 14.24 -12.59
C ALA A 89 14.77 14.02 -12.45
N GLN A 90 15.50 13.81 -13.55
CA GLN A 90 16.94 13.48 -13.51
C GLN A 90 17.75 14.56 -12.81
N ALA A 91 17.46 15.83 -13.07
CA ALA A 91 18.14 16.96 -12.41
C ALA A 91 17.99 16.92 -10.88
N VAL A 92 16.86 16.41 -10.38
CA VAL A 92 16.59 16.25 -8.96
C VAL A 92 17.33 15.04 -8.41
N LEU A 93 17.31 13.92 -9.13
CA LEU A 93 17.99 12.68 -8.74
C LEU A 93 19.49 12.87 -8.64
N ASP A 94 20.12 13.48 -9.65
CA ASP A 94 21.56 13.73 -9.68
C ASP A 94 22.02 14.55 -8.48
N VAL A 95 21.21 15.51 -8.03
CA VAL A 95 21.52 16.35 -6.87
C VAL A 95 21.34 15.59 -5.56
N ILE A 96 20.32 14.74 -5.44
CA ILE A 96 20.01 14.00 -4.21
C ILE A 96 20.95 12.82 -4.00
N GLU A 97 21.37 12.15 -5.09
CA GLU A 97 22.32 11.04 -5.03
C GLU A 97 23.73 11.49 -4.64
N ASN A 98 24.02 12.80 -4.72
CA ASN A 98 25.28 13.34 -4.25
C ASN A 98 25.40 13.18 -2.71
N PRO A 99 26.43 12.48 -2.22
CA PRO A 99 26.59 12.20 -0.80
C PRO A 99 26.77 13.47 0.05
N ASP A 100 27.36 14.51 -0.54
CA ASP A 100 27.55 15.81 0.13
C ASP A 100 26.21 16.52 0.38
N VAL A 101 25.28 16.42 -0.58
CA VAL A 101 23.93 16.98 -0.44
C VAL A 101 23.15 16.18 0.58
N ALA A 102 23.19 14.85 0.51
CA ALA A 102 22.52 13.98 1.47
C ALA A 102 22.97 14.24 2.92
N GLN A 103 24.26 14.53 3.15
CA GLN A 103 24.79 14.90 4.46
C GLN A 103 24.45 16.34 4.88
N ALA A 104 24.26 17.25 3.92
CA ALA A 104 23.88 18.64 4.18
C ALA A 104 22.40 18.82 4.53
N LEU A 105 21.54 17.86 4.14
CA LEU A 105 20.10 17.89 4.43
C LEU A 105 19.84 17.82 5.95
N ARG A 106 19.07 18.79 6.44
CA ARG A 106 18.66 18.92 7.84
C ARG A 106 17.24 18.38 8.06
N GLN A 107 16.79 18.34 9.31
CA GLN A 107 15.39 18.04 9.63
C GLN A 107 14.41 19.11 9.13
N ASP A 108 14.86 20.37 9.01
CA ASP A 108 14.01 21.48 8.55
C ASP A 108 13.91 21.50 7.02
N LYS A 109 12.76 21.06 6.50
CA LYS A 109 12.50 20.97 5.06
C LYS A 109 12.52 22.32 4.35
N ASN A 110 12.15 23.41 5.03
CA ASN A 110 12.16 24.74 4.41
C ASN A 110 13.59 25.23 4.19
N GLN A 111 14.48 24.97 5.15
CA GLN A 111 15.91 25.27 5.01
C GLN A 111 16.55 24.41 3.92
N ASN A 112 16.18 23.13 3.83
CA ASN A 112 16.66 22.24 2.77
C ASN A 112 16.25 22.75 1.39
N LEU A 113 14.99 23.16 1.22
CA LEU A 113 14.51 23.69 -0.06
C LEU A 113 15.25 24.97 -0.44
N GLN A 114 15.51 25.86 0.52
CA GLN A 114 16.27 27.09 0.28
C GLN A 114 17.74 26.79 -0.08
N TYR A 115 18.37 25.86 0.63
CA TYR A 115 19.73 25.38 0.33
C TYR A 115 19.84 24.79 -1.08
N LEU A 116 18.88 23.95 -1.48
CA LEU A 116 18.83 23.32 -2.80
C LEU A 116 18.57 24.35 -3.90
N LYS A 117 17.74 25.36 -3.63
CA LYS A 117 17.49 26.46 -4.55
C LYS A 117 18.74 27.32 -4.76
N ASP A 118 19.43 27.68 -3.68
CA ASP A 118 20.58 28.59 -3.73
C ASP A 118 21.85 27.94 -4.30
N ASN A 119 22.06 26.64 -4.07
CA ASN A 119 23.28 25.94 -4.52
C ASN A 119 23.10 25.14 -5.82
N TYR A 120 21.89 24.63 -6.07
CA TYR A 120 21.63 23.71 -7.19
C TYR A 120 20.50 24.20 -8.13
N ASN A 121 19.93 25.39 -7.89
CA ASN A 121 18.80 25.95 -8.65
C ASN A 121 17.58 25.03 -8.73
N LEU A 122 17.40 24.13 -7.74
CA LEU A 122 16.26 23.23 -7.68
C LEU A 122 14.97 24.00 -7.37
N THR A 123 13.96 23.83 -8.22
CA THR A 123 12.64 24.44 -8.03
C THR A 123 11.64 23.46 -7.43
N LEU A 124 10.58 23.99 -6.82
CA LEU A 124 9.46 23.17 -6.31
C LEU A 124 8.75 22.40 -7.43
N GLU A 125 8.76 22.93 -8.65
CA GLU A 125 8.22 22.25 -9.84
C GLU A 125 9.01 20.99 -10.18
N GLN A 126 10.35 21.04 -10.10
CA GLN A 126 11.20 19.87 -10.32
C GLN A 126 10.99 18.81 -9.22
N ILE A 127 10.87 19.23 -7.96
CA ILE A 127 10.52 18.30 -6.86
C ILE A 127 9.16 17.64 -7.12
N THR A 128 8.18 18.40 -7.62
CA THR A 128 6.86 17.85 -8.01
C THR A 128 6.97 16.90 -9.21
N ALA A 129 7.88 17.18 -10.16
CA ALA A 129 8.16 16.27 -11.27
C ALA A 129 8.70 14.92 -10.78
N LEU A 130 9.55 14.91 -9.74
CA LEU A 130 10.01 13.66 -9.11
C LEU A 130 8.84 12.84 -8.53
N TYR A 131 7.86 13.50 -7.89
CA TYR A 131 6.65 12.82 -7.42
C TYR A 131 5.84 12.22 -8.57
N ASN A 132 5.60 12.99 -9.63
CA ASN A 132 4.88 12.52 -10.81
C ASN A 132 5.61 11.36 -11.49
N PHE A 133 6.94 11.41 -11.55
CA PHE A 133 7.77 10.33 -12.07
C PHE A 133 7.67 9.07 -11.20
N GLY A 134 7.77 9.20 -9.86
CA GLY A 134 7.58 8.09 -8.93
C GLY A 134 6.19 7.45 -9.04
N GLN A 135 5.15 8.26 -9.13
CA GLN A 135 3.78 7.79 -9.37
C GLN A 135 3.66 7.07 -10.73
N PHE A 136 4.27 7.62 -11.78
CA PHE A 136 4.24 7.01 -13.10
C PHE A 136 4.96 5.66 -13.10
N GLN A 137 6.14 5.57 -12.48
CA GLN A 137 6.91 4.32 -12.32
C GLN A 137 6.10 3.25 -11.58
N TYR A 138 5.34 3.64 -10.55
CA TYR A 138 4.39 2.75 -9.88
C TYR A 138 3.33 2.21 -10.85
N THR A 139 2.69 3.09 -11.63
CA THR A 139 1.66 2.67 -12.61
C THR A 139 2.20 1.83 -13.77
N TYR A 140 3.50 1.96 -14.06
CA TYR A 140 4.24 1.17 -15.05
C TYR A 140 4.65 -0.20 -14.50
N GLY A 141 4.58 -0.41 -13.18
CA GLY A 141 4.92 -1.66 -12.51
C GLY A 141 6.36 -1.72 -11.97
N ASN A 142 7.12 -0.63 -12.04
CA ASN A 142 8.44 -0.54 -11.43
C ASN A 142 8.34 -0.08 -9.97
N TYR A 143 7.95 -1.00 -9.09
CA TYR A 143 7.71 -0.71 -7.68
C TYR A 143 8.99 -0.35 -6.92
N SER A 144 10.13 -0.98 -7.23
CA SER A 144 11.39 -0.69 -6.51
C SER A 144 11.85 0.75 -6.75
N GLY A 145 11.90 1.20 -8.01
CA GLY A 145 12.25 2.58 -8.33
C GLY A 145 11.22 3.58 -7.78
N ALA A 146 9.93 3.27 -7.89
CA ALA A 146 8.87 4.12 -7.33
C ALA A 146 9.02 4.36 -5.82
N ALA A 147 9.36 3.33 -5.05
CA ALA A 147 9.59 3.46 -3.61
C ALA A 147 10.74 4.44 -3.28
N ASP A 148 11.83 4.35 -4.02
CA ASP A 148 13.02 5.21 -3.84
C ASP A 148 12.72 6.66 -4.24
N TYR A 149 12.08 6.87 -5.40
CA TYR A 149 11.70 8.22 -5.85
C TYR A 149 10.72 8.91 -4.90
N LEU A 150 9.71 8.19 -4.41
CA LEU A 150 8.75 8.72 -3.44
C LEU A 150 9.38 8.99 -2.07
N TYR A 151 10.37 8.18 -1.67
CA TYR A 151 11.16 8.44 -0.46
C TYR A 151 11.93 9.75 -0.58
N HIS A 152 12.68 9.92 -1.67
CA HIS A 152 13.46 11.14 -1.92
C HIS A 152 12.55 12.38 -2.01
N PHE A 153 11.42 12.27 -2.70
CA PHE A 153 10.41 13.33 -2.71
C PHE A 153 9.96 13.72 -1.30
N ARG A 154 9.67 12.74 -0.42
CA ARG A 154 9.18 13.00 0.94
C ARG A 154 10.20 13.74 1.81
N VAL A 155 11.49 13.49 1.61
CA VAL A 155 12.58 14.19 2.31
C VAL A 155 12.60 15.67 1.94
N LEU A 156 12.28 16.00 0.68
CA LEU A 156 12.37 17.36 0.16
C LEU A 156 11.07 18.16 0.23
N SER A 157 9.93 17.50 0.08
CA SER A 157 8.64 18.16 -0.07
C SER A 157 8.13 18.72 1.25
N THR A 158 7.66 19.97 1.20
CA THR A 158 7.00 20.67 2.31
C THR A 158 5.48 20.51 2.30
N ASP A 159 4.90 19.97 1.22
CA ASP A 159 3.47 19.75 1.08
C ASP A 159 3.03 18.49 1.84
N ASN A 160 2.15 18.67 2.83
CA ASN A 160 1.71 17.59 3.71
C ASN A 160 0.78 16.59 3.00
N ASP A 161 -0.02 17.02 2.04
CA ASP A 161 -0.96 16.15 1.32
C ASP A 161 -0.23 15.31 0.28
N LEU A 162 0.69 15.90 -0.48
CA LEU A 162 1.57 15.13 -1.38
C LEU A 162 2.49 14.19 -0.60
N ASN A 163 3.01 14.61 0.56
CA ASN A 163 3.79 13.72 1.43
C ASN A 163 2.98 12.51 1.92
N THR A 164 1.71 12.71 2.25
CA THR A 164 0.82 11.61 2.67
C THR A 164 0.56 10.66 1.51
N SER A 165 0.29 11.21 0.31
CA SER A 165 0.14 10.40 -0.91
C SER A 165 1.40 9.62 -1.25
N ALA A 166 2.58 10.25 -1.15
CA ALA A 166 3.87 9.60 -1.38
C ALA A 166 4.15 8.48 -0.36
N HIS A 167 3.77 8.65 0.91
CA HIS A 167 3.84 7.59 1.90
C HIS A 167 2.98 6.38 1.52
N TRP A 168 1.74 6.59 1.07
CA TRP A 168 0.88 5.50 0.60
C TRP A 168 1.49 4.78 -0.61
N GLY A 169 1.98 5.53 -1.59
CA GLY A 169 2.62 4.96 -2.78
C GLY A 169 3.89 4.16 -2.45
N LYS A 170 4.71 4.66 -1.52
CA LYS A 170 5.89 3.94 -1.04
C LYS A 170 5.50 2.65 -0.32
N LEU A 171 4.54 2.70 0.61
CA LEU A 171 4.06 1.52 1.33
C LEU A 171 3.51 0.46 0.37
N ALA A 172 2.71 0.87 -0.63
CA ALA A 172 2.20 -0.06 -1.64
C ALA A 172 3.33 -0.71 -2.44
N SER A 173 4.35 0.08 -2.83
CA SER A 173 5.53 -0.39 -3.55
C SER A 173 6.35 -1.40 -2.72
N ASP A 174 6.56 -1.12 -1.44
CA ASP A 174 7.30 -2.01 -0.53
C ASP A 174 6.53 -3.33 -0.28
N ILE A 175 5.19 -3.27 -0.20
CA ILE A 175 4.33 -4.47 -0.12
C ILE A 175 4.44 -5.29 -1.40
N LEU A 176 4.36 -4.66 -2.59
CA LEU A 176 4.40 -5.37 -3.88
C LEU A 176 5.77 -5.95 -4.21
N THR A 177 6.85 -5.36 -3.69
CA THR A 177 8.22 -5.91 -3.82
C THR A 177 8.54 -6.97 -2.77
N GLY A 178 7.68 -7.16 -1.75
CA GLY A 178 7.87 -8.12 -0.67
C GLY A 178 8.93 -7.71 0.36
N LYS A 179 9.27 -6.42 0.45
CA LYS A 179 10.22 -5.87 1.44
C LYS A 179 9.52 -5.64 2.79
N TRP A 180 9.14 -6.73 3.47
CA TRP A 180 8.25 -6.68 4.65
C TRP A 180 8.81 -5.91 5.86
N GLU A 181 10.13 -5.92 6.07
CA GLU A 181 10.79 -5.17 7.14
C GLU A 181 10.65 -3.65 6.91
N VAL A 182 10.98 -3.19 5.71
CA VAL A 182 10.85 -1.77 5.31
C VAL A 182 9.39 -1.34 5.28
N ALA A 183 8.50 -2.21 4.77
CA ALA A 183 7.06 -1.96 4.75
C ALA A 183 6.48 -1.80 6.16
N LEU A 184 7.01 -2.53 7.17
CA LEU A 184 6.59 -2.41 8.55
C LEU A 184 7.02 -1.07 9.18
N GLU A 185 8.24 -0.63 8.90
CA GLU A 185 8.71 0.69 9.32
C GLU A 185 7.85 1.80 8.69
N GLU A 186 7.65 1.75 7.38
CA GLU A 186 6.81 2.72 6.67
C GLU A 186 5.36 2.70 7.16
N LEU A 187 4.78 1.52 7.42
CA LEU A 187 3.44 1.37 7.98
C LEU A 187 3.30 2.07 9.35
N ASN A 188 4.28 1.91 10.24
CA ASN A 188 4.27 2.55 11.55
C ASN A 188 4.39 4.08 11.41
N THR A 189 5.28 4.57 10.55
CA THR A 189 5.40 6.01 10.31
C THR A 189 4.14 6.64 9.69
N LEU A 190 3.50 5.94 8.75
CA LEU A 190 2.25 6.38 8.14
C LEU A 190 1.11 6.41 9.17
N ARG A 191 1.03 5.38 10.02
CA ARG A 191 0.07 5.35 11.12
C ARG A 191 0.23 6.56 12.03
N ASP A 192 1.45 6.83 12.49
CA ASP A 192 1.74 7.96 13.38
C ASP A 192 1.39 9.30 12.71
N SER A 193 1.66 9.44 11.41
CA SER A 193 1.30 10.62 10.62
C SER A 193 -0.23 10.83 10.54
N ILE A 194 -0.99 9.76 10.29
CA ILE A 194 -2.46 9.79 10.24
C ILE A 194 -3.03 10.14 11.62
N ASP A 195 -2.49 9.54 12.69
CA ASP A 195 -2.96 9.77 14.06
C ASP A 195 -2.60 11.18 14.56
N ALA A 196 -1.41 11.70 14.21
CA ALA A 196 -1.02 13.08 14.50
C ALA A 196 -1.95 14.09 13.79
N ARG A 197 -2.27 13.86 12.50
CA ARG A 197 -3.21 14.70 11.74
C ARG A 197 -4.60 14.68 12.38
N ALA A 198 -5.08 13.49 12.78
CA ALA A 198 -6.36 13.34 13.46
C ALA A 198 -6.40 14.03 14.83
N ALA A 199 -5.29 14.06 15.56
CA ALA A 199 -5.16 14.77 16.84
C ALA A 199 -5.12 16.29 16.68
N SER A 200 -4.58 16.80 15.56
CA SER A 200 -4.57 18.24 15.25
C SER A 200 -5.92 18.78 14.73
N ALA A 201 -6.72 17.93 14.08
CA ALA A 201 -8.02 18.31 13.50
C ALA A 201 -9.00 18.98 14.49
N PRO A 202 -9.17 18.53 15.76
CA PRO A 202 -10.08 19.20 16.70
C PRO A 202 -9.55 20.53 17.29
N LEU A 203 -8.26 20.85 17.15
CA LEU A 203 -7.66 22.09 17.69
C LEU A 203 -7.74 23.29 16.73
N LEU A 204 -8.00 23.03 15.44
CA LEU A 204 -8.21 24.03 14.40
C LEU A 204 -9.73 24.21 14.25
N ALA A 205 -10.29 25.18 14.97
CA ALA A 205 -11.72 25.44 15.10
C ALA A 205 -12.53 25.22 13.80
N GLY A 206 -13.47 24.26 13.83
CA GLY A 206 -14.42 24.02 12.74
C GLY A 206 -14.17 22.77 11.90
N GLY A 207 -13.88 21.62 12.52
CA GLY A 207 -13.71 20.35 11.82
C GLY A 207 -14.89 20.05 10.89
N SER A 208 -14.66 20.18 9.58
CA SER A 208 -15.66 19.84 8.58
C SER A 208 -15.96 18.35 8.66
N PRO A 209 -17.23 17.92 8.56
CA PRO A 209 -17.58 16.48 8.53
C PRO A 209 -16.79 15.71 7.45
N ASN A 210 -16.31 16.37 6.39
CA ASN A 210 -15.49 15.74 5.38
C ASN A 210 -14.08 15.34 5.88
N GLU A 211 -13.51 16.06 6.83
CA GLU A 211 -12.14 15.82 7.33
C GLU A 211 -12.11 14.63 8.31
N SER A 212 -13.14 14.50 9.15
CA SER A 212 -13.31 13.33 10.02
C SER A 212 -13.63 12.06 9.22
N LEU A 213 -14.41 12.18 8.14
CA LEU A 213 -14.65 11.08 7.20
C LEU A 213 -13.37 10.67 6.46
N ALA A 214 -12.56 11.63 6.01
CA ALA A 214 -11.28 11.35 5.36
C ALA A 214 -10.28 10.65 6.31
N SER A 215 -10.24 11.07 7.58
CA SER A 215 -9.45 10.40 8.62
C SER A 215 -9.91 8.97 8.87
N LEU A 216 -11.23 8.75 8.97
CA LEU A 216 -11.81 7.42 9.14
C LEU A 216 -11.48 6.53 7.94
N HIS A 217 -11.62 7.05 6.72
CA HIS A 217 -11.29 6.34 5.49
C HIS A 217 -9.82 5.91 5.48
N SER A 218 -8.90 6.82 5.78
CA SER A 218 -7.46 6.54 5.84
C SER A 218 -7.12 5.45 6.86
N ARG A 219 -7.79 5.46 8.02
CA ARG A 219 -7.63 4.40 9.04
C ARG A 219 -8.19 3.06 8.59
N THR A 220 -9.32 3.05 7.90
CA THR A 220 -9.90 1.82 7.33
C THR A 220 -8.93 1.20 6.30
N TRP A 221 -8.39 2.00 5.38
CA TRP A 221 -7.38 1.53 4.43
C TRP A 221 -6.14 0.99 5.13
N LEU A 222 -5.64 1.72 6.14
CA LEU A 222 -4.47 1.31 6.92
C LEU A 222 -4.68 -0.07 7.56
N ILE A 223 -5.88 -0.35 8.07
CA ILE A 223 -6.23 -1.68 8.61
C ILE A 223 -6.06 -2.74 7.52
N HIS A 224 -6.70 -2.57 6.35
CA HIS A 224 -6.61 -3.54 5.26
C HIS A 224 -5.17 -3.75 4.75
N TRP A 225 -4.40 -2.67 4.61
CA TRP A 225 -3.03 -2.72 4.08
C TRP A 225 -2.06 -3.32 5.10
N SER A 226 -2.26 -3.01 6.39
CA SER A 226 -1.44 -3.56 7.48
C SER A 226 -1.53 -5.08 7.57
N LEU A 227 -2.64 -5.70 7.16
CA LEU A 227 -2.78 -7.15 7.15
C LEU A 227 -1.72 -7.79 6.25
N PHE A 228 -1.46 -7.24 5.05
CA PHE A 228 -0.41 -7.76 4.17
C PHE A 228 0.96 -7.75 4.86
N VAL A 229 1.30 -6.66 5.54
CA VAL A 229 2.58 -6.52 6.24
C VAL A 229 2.66 -7.47 7.44
N TYR A 230 1.66 -7.45 8.33
CA TYR A 230 1.69 -8.23 9.56
C TYR A 230 1.63 -9.74 9.35
N PHE A 231 0.97 -10.22 8.29
CA PHE A 231 0.91 -11.65 8.01
C PHE A 231 2.18 -12.21 7.39
N ASN A 232 2.90 -11.39 6.62
CA ASN A 232 4.13 -11.80 5.95
C ASN A 232 5.40 -11.53 6.78
N HIS A 233 5.34 -10.62 7.75
CA HIS A 233 6.45 -10.34 8.66
C HIS A 233 6.56 -11.39 9.80
N PRO A 234 7.76 -11.90 10.14
CA PRO A 234 7.95 -12.93 11.18
C PRO A 234 7.37 -12.57 12.55
N SER A 235 7.52 -11.31 12.96
CA SER A 235 6.99 -10.76 14.23
C SER A 235 5.68 -9.99 14.05
N GLY A 236 5.11 -9.98 12.84
CA GLY A 236 3.96 -9.14 12.52
C GLY A 236 2.70 -9.56 13.29
N ARG A 237 2.54 -10.87 13.57
CA ARG A 237 1.39 -11.40 14.32
C ARG A 237 1.31 -10.91 15.76
N THR A 238 2.45 -10.74 16.43
CA THR A 238 2.48 -10.16 17.78
C THR A 238 2.18 -8.67 17.75
N MET A 239 2.72 -7.95 16.77
CA MET A 239 2.46 -6.53 16.57
C MET A 239 1.01 -6.23 16.19
N LEU A 240 0.38 -7.13 15.44
CA LEU A 240 -1.04 -7.07 15.07
C LEU A 240 -1.94 -7.15 16.32
N LEU A 241 -1.61 -8.00 17.29
CA LEU A 241 -2.36 -8.07 18.57
C LEU A 241 -2.21 -6.80 19.41
N ASP A 242 -1.06 -6.14 19.32
CA ASP A 242 -0.76 -4.91 20.06
C ASP A 242 -1.36 -3.67 19.41
N THR A 243 -1.31 -3.62 18.08
CA THR A 243 -1.85 -2.53 17.26
C THR A 243 -3.37 -2.61 17.17
N PHE A 244 -3.89 -3.82 17.04
CA PHE A 244 -5.31 -4.11 17.07
C PHE A 244 -5.61 -5.02 18.26
N PRO A 245 -5.83 -4.47 19.47
CA PRO A 245 -6.42 -5.24 20.56
C PRO A 245 -7.81 -5.81 20.22
N ARG A 246 -8.32 -5.47 19.02
CA ARG A 246 -9.57 -5.92 18.38
C ARG A 246 -9.39 -7.01 17.31
N ALA A 247 -8.17 -7.45 16.98
CA ALA A 247 -7.95 -8.45 15.91
C ALA A 247 -7.94 -9.89 16.43
N PRO A 248 -8.48 -10.88 15.68
CA PRO A 248 -8.72 -12.21 16.22
C PRO A 248 -7.44 -13.01 16.52
N PRO A 249 -7.36 -13.74 17.67
CA PRO A 249 -6.15 -14.40 18.16
C PRO A 249 -5.88 -15.74 17.49
N VAL A 250 -6.76 -16.19 16.59
CA VAL A 250 -6.59 -17.43 15.81
C VAL A 250 -5.29 -17.40 15.01
N LEU A 251 -4.84 -16.21 14.64
CA LEU A 251 -3.62 -15.96 13.87
C LEU A 251 -2.34 -16.27 14.66
N ALA A 252 -2.38 -16.22 15.99
CA ALA A 252 -1.23 -16.51 16.85
C ALA A 252 -0.98 -18.03 17.05
N ARG A 253 -1.94 -18.90 16.71
CA ARG A 253 -1.83 -20.35 16.95
C ARG A 253 -0.81 -21.05 16.04
N LYS A 254 -0.54 -20.53 14.83
CA LYS A 254 0.34 -21.22 13.86
C LYS A 254 1.83 -21.23 14.24
N THR A 255 2.27 -20.40 15.19
CA THR A 255 3.71 -20.31 15.56
C THR A 255 4.09 -21.19 16.74
N GLN A 256 3.13 -21.76 17.48
CA GLN A 256 3.43 -22.55 18.70
C GLN A 256 3.19 -24.07 18.55
N GLN A 257 2.60 -24.54 17.45
CA GLN A 257 2.29 -25.97 17.27
C GLN A 257 3.37 -26.78 16.53
N ALA A 258 4.49 -26.17 16.11
CA ALA A 258 5.53 -26.87 15.35
C ALA A 258 6.72 -27.39 16.19
N ALA A 259 6.72 -27.23 17.53
CA ALA A 259 7.80 -27.74 18.37
C ALA A 259 7.24 -28.54 19.57
N PRO A 260 7.68 -29.81 19.77
CA PRO A 260 7.35 -30.55 20.99
C PRO A 260 8.04 -29.85 22.18
N GLY A 261 7.22 -29.28 23.08
CA GLY A 261 7.67 -28.45 24.21
C GLY A 261 7.04 -27.05 24.31
N ALA A 262 5.89 -26.81 23.67
CA ALA A 262 5.24 -25.50 23.64
C ALA A 262 5.02 -24.89 25.05
N ALA A 263 5.65 -23.73 25.28
CA ALA A 263 5.50 -22.94 26.49
C ALA A 263 4.02 -22.52 26.72
N PRO A 264 3.58 -22.38 27.98
CA PRO A 264 2.21 -21.99 28.29
C PRO A 264 1.84 -20.65 27.64
N ILE A 265 0.61 -20.56 27.13
CA ILE A 265 0.05 -19.34 26.51
C ILE A 265 0.17 -18.17 27.49
N SER A 266 0.89 -17.12 27.09
CA SER A 266 1.10 -15.91 27.88
C SER A 266 -0.23 -15.31 28.38
N ALA A 267 -0.25 -14.78 29.60
CA ALA A 267 -1.42 -14.12 30.18
C ALA A 267 -1.97 -12.98 29.28
N ARG A 268 -1.09 -12.28 28.57
CA ARG A 268 -1.43 -11.25 27.59
C ARG A 268 -2.24 -11.80 26.42
N VAL A 269 -1.84 -12.96 25.88
CA VAL A 269 -2.56 -13.64 24.79
C VAL A 269 -3.93 -14.11 25.26
N ARG A 270 -4.05 -14.62 26.50
CA ARG A 270 -5.35 -15.00 27.08
C ARG A 270 -6.31 -13.81 27.23
N HIS A 271 -5.81 -12.64 27.60
CA HIS A 271 -6.62 -11.43 27.68
C HIS A 271 -7.10 -10.98 26.29
N ALA A 272 -6.19 -10.91 25.31
CA ALA A 272 -6.53 -10.59 23.93
C ALA A 272 -7.57 -11.56 23.34
N ILE A 273 -7.47 -12.85 23.67
CA ILE A 273 -8.48 -13.85 23.28
C ILE A 273 -9.87 -13.51 23.83
N ARG A 274 -9.99 -13.16 25.12
CA ARG A 274 -11.30 -12.82 25.70
C ARG A 274 -11.90 -11.57 25.05
N GLU A 275 -11.09 -10.54 24.81
CA GLU A 275 -11.56 -9.31 24.18
C GLU A 275 -12.04 -9.55 22.75
N VAL A 276 -11.32 -10.37 21.96
CA VAL A 276 -11.80 -10.72 20.62
C VAL A 276 -13.11 -11.50 20.70
N VAL A 277 -13.20 -12.51 21.55
CA VAL A 277 -14.43 -13.33 21.65
C VAL A 277 -15.63 -12.43 21.99
N LYS A 278 -15.45 -11.46 22.89
CA LYS A 278 -16.47 -10.47 23.21
C LYS A 278 -16.86 -9.62 22.00
N ILE A 279 -15.89 -9.15 21.20
CA ILE A 279 -16.16 -8.35 20.00
C ILE A 279 -16.88 -9.19 18.94
N VAL A 280 -16.45 -10.43 18.70
CA VAL A 280 -17.10 -11.34 17.74
C VAL A 280 -18.55 -11.62 18.13
N GLN A 281 -18.84 -11.73 19.43
CA GLN A 281 -20.21 -11.85 19.92
C GLN A 281 -21.01 -10.55 19.75
N MET A 282 -20.39 -9.39 19.96
CA MET A 282 -21.05 -8.08 19.78
C MET A 282 -21.38 -7.78 18.32
N GLU A 283 -20.48 -8.09 17.38
CA GLU A 283 -20.60 -7.79 15.94
C GLU A 283 -21.22 -8.94 15.12
N GLU A 284 -21.72 -9.98 15.78
CA GLU A 284 -22.32 -11.14 15.10
C GLU A 284 -23.47 -10.75 14.15
N TYR A 285 -24.23 -9.71 14.49
CA TYR A 285 -25.33 -9.23 13.67
C TYR A 285 -24.86 -8.66 12.31
N GLN A 286 -23.59 -8.27 12.19
CA GLN A 286 -23.02 -7.75 10.96
C GLN A 286 -22.36 -8.84 10.11
N TYR A 287 -21.64 -9.78 10.73
CA TYR A 287 -20.90 -10.82 10.00
C TYR A 287 -20.76 -12.12 10.80
N SER A 288 -20.90 -13.26 10.12
CA SER A 288 -20.80 -14.58 10.71
C SER A 288 -20.22 -15.58 9.71
N ASP A 289 -19.18 -16.31 10.13
CA ASP A 289 -18.51 -17.35 9.35
C ASP A 289 -18.18 -18.56 10.26
N PRO A 290 -17.72 -19.70 9.73
CA PRO A 290 -17.42 -20.88 10.53
C PRO A 290 -16.30 -20.66 11.57
N ILE A 291 -15.34 -19.78 11.31
CA ILE A 291 -14.23 -19.42 12.21
C ILE A 291 -14.73 -18.53 13.35
N THR A 292 -15.53 -17.50 13.05
CA THR A 292 -16.11 -16.61 14.07
C THR A 292 -17.11 -17.35 14.95
N ARG A 293 -17.86 -18.32 14.40
CA ARG A 293 -18.70 -19.24 15.18
C ARG A 293 -17.89 -20.20 16.05
N PHE A 294 -16.76 -20.72 15.55
CA PHE A 294 -15.88 -21.60 16.31
C PHE A 294 -15.19 -20.89 17.49
N LEU A 295 -14.98 -19.58 17.40
CA LEU A 295 -14.34 -18.79 18.45
C LEU A 295 -15.22 -18.54 19.68
N LYS A 296 -16.53 -18.77 19.56
CA LYS A 296 -17.47 -18.66 20.67
C LYS A 296 -17.35 -19.86 21.62
#